data_AF-A0A7H4NY78-F1
#
_entry.id   AF-A0A7H4NY78-F1
#
_cell.length_a   1.000
_cell.length_b   1.000
_cell.length_c   1.000
_cell.angle_alpha   90.00
_cell.angle_beta   90.00
_cell.angle_gamma   90.00
#
_symmetry.space_group_name_H-M   'P 1'
#
loop_
_entity.id
_entity.type
_entity.pdbx_description
1 polymer ?
#
loop_
_entity_poly.entity_id
_entity_poly.type
_entity_poly.pdbx_seq_one_letter_code
_entity_poly.pdbx_strand_id
1 'polypeptide(L)' 'MLVKVKTPDLPLHLAGDTRREDLTWHIVAAKDGLVAKGVDAENQLRAFVVSEDRMKDAFALLKQLVS' A
#
# COMPACT_ATOMS: atom_id res chain seq x y z
N MET A 1 9.60 3.93 -5.35
CA MET A 1 10.11 2.58 -5.69
C MET A 1 9.15 1.54 -5.14
N LEU A 2 8.84 0.48 -5.90
CA LEU A 2 7.98 -0.62 -5.44
C LEU A 2 8.85 -1.72 -4.81
N VAL A 3 8.57 -2.06 -3.56
CA VAL A 3 9.22 -3.15 -2.83
C VAL A 3 8.29 -4.37 -2.86
N LYS A 4 8.87 -5.55 -3.09
CA LYS A 4 8.16 -6.83 -3.10
C LYS A 4 8.74 -7.75 -2.04
N VAL A 5 7.92 -8.16 -1.08
CA VAL A 5 8.27 -9.12 -0.05
C VAL A 5 7.62 -10.45 -0.40
N LYS A 6 8.45 -11.48 -0.61
CA LYS A 6 8.02 -12.82 -1.02
C LYS A 6 8.01 -13.75 0.19
N THR A 7 7.05 -13.53 1.07
CA THR A 7 6.74 -14.38 2.21
C THR A 7 5.73 -15.43 1.75
N PRO A 8 5.97 -16.75 1.96
CA PRO A 8 5.12 -17.81 1.41
C PRO A 8 3.64 -17.67 1.76
N ASP A 9 3.35 -17.31 3.01
CA ASP A 9 1.98 -17.27 3.53
C ASP A 9 1.33 -15.88 3.47
N LEU A 10 2.14 -14.83 3.29
CA LEU A 10 1.66 -13.44 3.29
C LEU A 10 2.54 -12.59 2.38
N PRO A 11 2.47 -12.74 1.04
CA PRO A 11 3.25 -11.91 0.13
C PRO A 11 2.78 -10.44 0.20
N LEU A 12 3.72 -9.50 0.11
CA LEU A 12 3.44 -8.07 0.24
C LEU A 12 4.05 -7.25 -0.89
N HIS A 13 3.30 -6.27 -1.38
CA HIS A 13 3.81 -5.18 -2.21
C HIS A 13 3.58 -3.85 -1.51
N LEU A 14 4.62 -3.02 -1.42
CA LEU A 14 4.56 -1.73 -0.77
C LEU A 14 5.37 -0.69 -1.53
N ALA A 15 4.91 0.55 -1.51
CA ALA A 15 5.61 1.68 -2.11
C ALA A 15 5.25 2.99 -1.40
N GLY A 16 6.02 4.03 -1.73
CA GLY A 16 5.85 5.37 -1.16
C GLY A 16 6.65 5.55 0.14
N ASP A 17 6.39 6.65 0.82
CA ASP A 17 7.09 7.02 2.06
C ASP A 17 6.37 6.46 3.29
N THR A 18 6.45 5.14 3.46
CA THR A 18 5.77 4.41 4.56
C THR A 18 6.18 4.84 5.97
N ARG A 19 7.26 5.62 6.13
CA ARG A 19 7.79 6.06 7.44
C ARG A 19 7.44 7.50 7.78
N ARG A 20 6.73 8.20 6.89
CA ARG A 20 6.31 9.59 7.11
C ARG A 20 5.38 9.64 8.33
N GLU A 21 5.61 10.59 9.22
CA GLU A 21 4.95 10.65 10.53
C GLU A 21 3.51 11.20 10.47
N ASP A 22 3.17 11.90 9.40
CA ASP A 22 1.87 12.54 9.19
C ASP A 22 0.85 11.63 8.48
N LEU A 23 1.18 10.35 8.30
CA LEU A 23 0.29 9.43 7.59
C LEU A 23 -0.88 8.98 8.44
N THR A 24 -2.08 9.19 7.90
CA THR A 24 -3.28 8.48 8.34
C THR A 24 -3.48 7.23 7.49
N TRP A 25 -3.52 6.07 8.15
CA TRP A 25 -3.63 4.78 7.48
C TRP A 25 -5.08 4.30 7.40
N HIS A 26 -5.57 4.13 6.18
CA HIS A 26 -6.83 3.47 5.88
C HIS A 26 -6.57 2.01 5.53
N ILE A 27 -7.05 1.10 6.36
CA ILE A 27 -6.76 -0.34 6.26
C ILE A 27 -8.05 -1.10 6.00
N VAL A 28 -8.06 -1.88 4.92
CA VAL A 28 -9.12 -2.84 4.60
C VAL A 28 -8.49 -4.23 4.58
N ALA A 29 -8.86 -5.05 5.56
CA ALA A 29 -8.51 -6.47 5.62
C ALA A 29 -9.73 -7.29 5.23
N ALA A 30 -9.62 -8.06 4.15
CA ALA A 30 -10.68 -8.88 3.62
C ALA A 30 -10.17 -10.29 3.31
N LYS A 31 -11.08 -11.19 2.93
CA LYS A 31 -10.74 -12.60 2.62
C LYS A 31 -9.72 -12.73 1.48
N ASP A 32 -9.66 -11.75 0.58
CA ASP A 32 -8.76 -11.71 -0.57
C ASP A 32 -7.47 -10.92 -0.29
N GLY A 33 -7.24 -10.49 0.96
CA GLY A 33 -5.99 -9.87 1.41
C GLY A 33 -6.19 -8.49 2.03
N LEU A 34 -5.07 -7.77 2.19
CA LEU A 34 -4.97 -6.46 2.81
C LEU A 34 -4.79 -5.37 1.76
N VAL A 35 -5.43 -4.23 1.97
CA VAL A 35 -5.08 -2.95 1.34
C VAL A 35 -4.94 -1.91 2.44
N ALA A 36 -3.73 -1.40 2.64
CA ALA A 36 -3.43 -0.28 3.51
C ALA A 36 -2.99 0.92 2.65
N LYS A 37 -3.63 2.07 2.83
CA LYS A 37 -3.29 3.33 2.15
C LYS A 37 -2.94 4.39 3.19
N GLY A 38 -1.71 4.89 3.15
CA GLY A 38 -1.26 6.02 3.95
C GLY A 38 -1.50 7.31 3.18
N VAL A 39 -2.33 8.20 3.74
CA VAL A 39 -2.60 9.53 3.19
C VAL A 39 -2.08 10.61 4.12
N ASP A 40 -1.68 11.76 3.57
CA ASP A 40 -1.32 12.95 4.36
C ASP A 40 -2.54 13.78 4.77
N ALA A 41 -2.31 14.93 5.40
CA ALA A 41 -3.35 15.86 5.84
C ALA A 41 -4.21 16.40 4.68
N GLU A 42 -3.65 16.50 3.48
CA GLU A 42 -4.34 16.89 2.25
C GLU A 42 -5.08 15.72 1.59
N ASN A 43 -5.13 14.56 2.26
CA ASN A 43 -5.76 13.32 1.78
C ASN A 43 -5.11 12.78 0.49
N GLN A 44 -3.84 13.12 0.25
CA GLN A 44 -3.06 12.61 -0.87
C GLN A 44 -2.41 11.29 -0.49
N LEU A 45 -2.44 10.31 -1.40
CA LEU A 45 -1.78 9.03 -1.18
C LEU A 45 -0.26 9.23 -1.16
N ARG A 46 0.38 8.83 -0.06
CA ARG A 46 1.83 8.91 0.14
C ARG A 46 2.49 7.55 0.30
N ALA A 47 1.74 6.55 0.74
CA ALA A 47 2.22 5.20 0.88
C ALA A 47 1.10 4.17 0.69
N PHE A 48 1.47 2.95 0.32
CA PHE A 48 0.53 1.82 0.39
C PHE A 48 1.24 0.51 0.72
N VAL A 49 0.46 -0.44 1.23
CA VAL A 49 0.81 -1.85 1.40
C VAL A 49 -0.36 -2.69 0.90
N VAL A 50 -0.10 -3.69 0.07
CA VAL A 50 -1.10 -4.67 -0.38
C VAL A 50 -0.56 -6.08 -0.27
N SER A 51 -1.44 -7.04 -0.05
CA SER A 51 -1.06 -8.44 0.18
C SER A 51 -1.95 -9.43 -0.59
N GLU A 52 -1.50 -10.68 -0.73
CA GLU A 52 -2.22 -11.78 -1.41
C GLU A 52 -2.86 -11.36 -2.76
N ASP A 53 -4.17 -11.53 -2.93
CA ASP A 53 -4.87 -11.24 -4.19
C ASP A 53 -5.03 -9.73 -4.44
N ARG A 54 -4.79 -8.89 -3.42
CA ARG A 54 -4.73 -7.42 -3.53
C ARG A 54 -3.42 -6.92 -4.13
N MET A 55 -2.41 -7.78 -4.31
CA MET A 55 -1.18 -7.42 -5.00
C MET A 55 -1.38 -6.88 -6.42
N LYS A 56 -2.50 -7.23 -7.08
CA LYS A 56 -2.91 -6.68 -8.39
C LYS A 56 -3.17 -5.17 -8.35
N ASP A 57 -3.57 -4.64 -7.20
CA ASP A 57 -3.85 -3.22 -7.01
C ASP A 57 -2.56 -2.39 -6.88
N ALA A 58 -1.41 -3.03 -6.66
CA ALA A 58 -0.13 -2.37 -6.42
C ALA A 58 0.28 -1.43 -7.56
N PHE A 59 0.06 -1.79 -8.82
CA PHE A 59 0.42 -0.94 -9.96
C PHE A 59 -0.49 0.28 -10.08
N ALA A 60 -1.79 0.13 -9.80
CA ALA A 60 -2.72 1.25 -9.81
C ALA A 60 -2.38 2.26 -8.71
N LEU A 61 -2.07 1.76 -7.50
CA LEU A 61 -1.66 2.60 -6.37
C LEU A 61 -0.30 3.25 -6.61
N LEU A 62 0.65 2.53 -7.24
CA LEU A 62 1.95 3.10 -7.60
C LEU A 62 1.81 4.27 -8.57
N LYS A 63 0.89 4.21 -9.53
CA LYS A 63 0.60 5.35 -10.42
C LYS A 63 0.03 6.55 -9.66
N GLN A 64 -0.81 6.32 -8.66
CA GLN A 64 -1.38 7.39 -7.82
C GLN A 64 -0.32 8.08 -6.96
N LEU A 65 0.74 7.38 -6.53
CA LEU A 65 1.84 7.96 -5.75
C LEU A 65 2.74 8.93 -6.54
N VAL A 66 2.77 8.81 -7.87
CA VAL A 66 3.63 9.62 -8.75
C VAL A 66 2.86 10.81 -9.33
N SER A 67 1.54 10.86 -9.10
CA SER A 67 0.65 11.94 -9.52
C SER A 67 0.57 13.03 -8.46
#